data_AF-A0A529SBU1-F1
#
_entry.id   AF-A0A529SBU1-F1
#
_cell.length_a   1.000
_cell.length_b   1.000
_cell.length_c   1.000
_cell.angle_alpha   90.00
_cell.angle_beta   90.00
_cell.angle_gamma   90.00
#
_symmetry.space_group_name_H-M   'P 1'
#
loop_
_entity.id
_entity.type
_entity.pdbx_description
1 polymer ?
#
loop_
_entity_poly.entity_id
_entity_poly.type
_entity_poly.pdbx_seq_one_letter_code
_entity_poly.pdbx_strand_id
1 'polypeptide(L)'
;DVQAAIARTQRSLPPEMTSPPSYRKVNPADAPILLMSLVSDTVPLTDLDAFAENVISPSLSTIDGVAQVSIFGQQKYAVRIQIDPSALAARGIS
;
A
#
# COMPACT_ATOMS: atom_id res chain seq x y z
N ASP A 1 -12.42 -20.61 -10.07
CA ASP A 1 -11.33 -21.38 -10.72
C ASP A 1 -9.96 -20.75 -10.49
N VAL A 2 -9.75 -19.46 -10.81
CA VAL A 2 -8.47 -18.75 -10.65
C VAL A 2 -8.02 -18.66 -9.19
N GLN A 3 -8.92 -18.32 -8.26
CA GLN A 3 -8.59 -18.34 -6.82
C GLN A 3 -8.19 -19.72 -6.31
N ALA A 4 -8.83 -20.78 -6.83
CA ALA A 4 -8.49 -22.15 -6.45
C ALA A 4 -7.12 -22.58 -7.01
N ALA A 5 -6.73 -22.06 -8.18
CA ALA A 5 -5.39 -22.27 -8.73
C ALA A 5 -4.32 -21.51 -7.93
N ILE A 6 -4.58 -20.26 -7.52
CA ILE A 6 -3.71 -19.46 -6.64
C ILE A 6 -3.50 -20.17 -5.30
N ALA A 7 -4.57 -20.67 -4.68
CA ALA A 7 -4.48 -21.38 -3.40
C ALA A 7 -3.63 -22.67 -3.49
N ARG A 8 -3.65 -23.36 -4.64
CA ARG A 8 -2.82 -24.56 -4.86
C ARG A 8 -1.33 -24.27 -5.05
N THR A 9 -0.99 -23.09 -5.57
CA THR A 9 0.41 -22.71 -5.86
C THR A 9 1.07 -21.91 -4.73
N GLN A 10 0.33 -21.51 -3.69
CA GLN A 10 0.90 -20.79 -2.54
C GLN A 10 2.08 -21.52 -1.89
N ARG A 11 2.08 -22.85 -1.84
CA ARG A 11 3.19 -23.66 -1.28
C ARG A 11 4.44 -23.70 -2.15
N SER A 12 4.32 -23.26 -3.40
CA SER A 12 5.43 -23.15 -4.35
C SER A 12 5.95 -21.71 -4.46
N LEU A 13 5.36 -20.78 -3.71
CA LEU A 13 5.83 -19.40 -3.65
C LEU A 13 6.99 -19.29 -2.67
N PRO A 14 8.00 -18.46 -2.99
CA PRO A 14 9.09 -18.18 -2.06
C PRO A 14 8.55 -17.61 -0.73
N PRO A 15 9.02 -18.10 0.43
CA PRO A 15 8.53 -17.68 1.73
C PRO A 15 8.81 -16.18 2.02
N GLU A 16 9.78 -15.58 1.36
CA GLU A 16 10.15 -14.17 1.43
C GLU A 16 9.20 -13.21 0.69
N MET A 17 8.12 -13.70 0.07
CA MET A 17 7.15 -12.82 -0.56
C MET A 17 6.34 -12.02 0.46
N THR A 18 6.54 -10.70 0.46
CA THR A 18 5.81 -9.75 1.31
C THR A 18 4.37 -9.48 0.85
N SER A 19 4.01 -9.87 -0.38
CA SER A 19 2.67 -9.66 -0.95
C SER A 19 2.25 -10.87 -1.77
N PRO A 20 1.34 -11.73 -1.26
CA PRO A 20 0.86 -12.89 -2.00
C PRO A 20 0.00 -12.47 -3.21
N PRO A 21 -0.03 -13.28 -4.28
CA PRO A 21 -0.87 -13.01 -5.44
C PRO A 21 -2.35 -13.00 -5.05
N SER A 22 -3.09 -11.99 -5.52
CA SER A 22 -4.53 -11.85 -5.29
C SER A 22 -5.28 -11.76 -6.62
N TYR A 23 -6.53 -12.22 -6.63
CA TYR A 23 -7.40 -12.13 -7.80
C TYR A 23 -8.50 -11.10 -7.56
N ARG A 24 -8.62 -10.13 -8.46
CA ARG A 24 -9.71 -9.16 -8.51
C ARG A 24 -10.33 -9.21 -9.91
N LYS A 25 -11.66 -9.32 -9.99
CA LYS A 25 -12.41 -9.19 -11.26
C LYS A 25 -12.60 -7.72 -11.60
N VAL A 26 -11.50 -7.05 -11.86
CA VAL A 26 -11.48 -5.64 -12.26
C VAL A 26 -10.82 -5.55 -13.62
N ASN A 27 -11.39 -4.77 -14.52
CA ASN A 27 -10.76 -4.46 -15.79
C ASN A 27 -9.99 -3.14 -15.61
N PRO A 28 -8.64 -3.15 -15.67
CA PRO A 28 -7.85 -1.93 -15.49
C PRO A 28 -8.08 -0.87 -16.57
N ALA A 29 -8.73 -1.22 -17.68
CA ALA A 29 -9.09 -0.29 -18.76
C ALA A 29 -10.43 0.43 -18.52
N ASP A 30 -11.18 0.07 -17.47
CA ASP A 30 -12.44 0.76 -17.14
C ASP A 30 -12.13 2.17 -16.58
N ALA A 31 -12.86 3.16 -17.08
CA ALA A 31 -12.69 4.55 -16.65
C ALA A 31 -13.21 4.74 -15.20
N PRO A 32 -12.55 5.58 -14.38
CA PRO A 32 -13.04 5.88 -13.04
C PRO A 32 -14.40 6.61 -13.10
N ILE A 33 -15.34 6.16 -12.29
CA ILE A 33 -16.66 6.82 -12.13
C ILE A 33 -16.62 8.02 -11.18
N LEU A 34 -15.57 8.12 -10.36
CA LEU A 34 -15.34 9.20 -9.41
C LEU A 34 -13.84 9.49 -9.29
N LEU A 35 -13.47 10.77 -9.34
CA LEU A 35 -12.16 11.25 -8.93
C LEU A 35 -12.32 12.18 -7.74
N MET A 36 -11.43 12.03 -6.75
CA MET A 36 -11.43 12.81 -5.54
C MET A 36 -10.01 13.32 -5.25
N SER A 37 -9.89 14.60 -4.93
CA SER A 37 -8.63 15.21 -4.49
C SER A 37 -8.69 15.52 -3.00
N LEU A 38 -7.67 15.11 -2.26
CA LEU A 38 -7.53 15.45 -0.85
C LEU A 38 -6.51 16.59 -0.73
N VAL A 39 -6.91 17.71 -0.13
CA VAL A 39 -6.07 18.92 0.00
C VAL A 39 -6.19 19.45 1.42
N SER A 40 -5.08 19.91 1.99
CA SER A 40 -5.04 20.61 3.27
C SER A 40 -3.89 21.62 3.28
N ASP A 41 -4.14 22.79 3.86
CA ASP A 41 -3.12 23.84 4.04
C ASP A 41 -2.29 23.64 5.33
N THR A 42 -2.76 22.78 6.24
CA THR A 42 -2.17 22.61 7.58
C THR A 42 -1.66 21.21 7.85
N VAL A 43 -2.18 20.21 7.13
CA VAL A 43 -1.82 18.80 7.33
C VAL A 43 -0.71 18.41 6.33
N PRO A 44 0.40 17.81 6.78
CA PRO A 44 1.44 17.30 5.89
C PRO A 44 0.89 16.28 4.89
N LEU A 45 1.44 16.28 3.67
CA LEU A 45 1.00 15.38 2.60
C LEU A 45 1.12 13.89 2.99
N THR A 46 2.15 13.53 3.76
CA THR A 46 2.33 12.15 4.26
C THR A 46 1.19 11.69 5.18
N ASP A 47 0.64 12.60 5.98
CA ASP A 47 -0.44 12.29 6.91
C ASP A 47 -1.78 12.25 6.17
N LEU A 48 -1.97 13.11 5.16
CA LEU A 48 -3.10 13.03 4.24
C LEU A 48 -3.10 11.71 3.46
N ASP A 49 -1.95 11.27 2.97
CA ASP A 49 -1.81 9.99 2.27
C ASP A 49 -2.09 8.82 3.20
N ALA A 50 -1.59 8.85 4.44
CA ALA A 50 -1.90 7.84 5.43
C ALA A 50 -3.40 7.79 5.76
N PHE A 51 -4.07 8.95 5.82
CA PHE A 51 -5.52 9.01 6.00
C PHE A 51 -6.28 8.45 4.80
N ALA A 52 -5.84 8.78 3.58
CA ALA A 52 -6.43 8.23 2.35
C ALA A 52 -6.26 6.71 2.27
N GLU A 53 -5.09 6.18 2.61
CA GLU A 53 -4.75 4.76 2.53
C GLU A 53 -5.43 3.93 3.64
N ASN A 54 -5.47 4.43 4.87
CA ASN A 54 -5.91 3.65 6.02
C ASN A 54 -7.38 3.88 6.41
N VAL A 55 -7.98 4.99 5.98
CA VAL A 55 -9.37 5.34 6.32
C VAL A 55 -10.24 5.39 5.08
N ILE A 56 -9.95 6.30 4.14
CA ILE A 56 -10.85 6.54 3.00
C ILE A 56 -10.94 5.31 2.10
N SER A 57 -9.81 4.75 1.68
CA SER A 57 -9.77 3.64 0.72
C SER A 57 -10.48 2.37 1.26
N PRO A 58 -10.24 1.92 2.51
CA PRO A 58 -11.00 0.81 3.10
C PRO A 58 -12.49 1.10 3.20
N SER A 59 -12.88 2.30 3.66
CA SER A 59 -14.30 2.66 3.79
C SER A 59 -15.01 2.64 2.43
N LEU A 60 -14.40 3.18 1.37
CA LEU A 60 -14.99 3.13 0.03
C LEU A 60 -15.01 1.71 -0.54
N SER A 61 -13.99 0.90 -0.28
CA SER A 61 -13.91 -0.47 -0.76
C SER A 61 -14.95 -1.41 -0.14
N THR A 62 -15.53 -1.04 1.01
CA THR A 62 -16.64 -1.79 1.64
C THR A 62 -18.01 -1.51 1.04
N ILE A 63 -18.14 -0.52 0.17
CA ILE A 63 -19.43 -0.16 -0.45
C ILE A 63 -19.75 -1.15 -1.58
N ASP A 64 -20.95 -1.72 -1.55
CA ASP A 64 -21.42 -2.61 -2.60
C ASP A 64 -21.39 -1.91 -3.98
N GLY A 65 -20.80 -2.58 -4.96
CA GLY A 65 -20.62 -2.04 -6.31
C GLY A 65 -19.30 -1.30 -6.53
N VAL A 66 -18.51 -1.04 -5.47
CA VAL A 66 -17.15 -0.52 -5.63
C VAL A 66 -16.20 -1.67 -5.95
N ALA A 67 -15.69 -1.67 -7.18
CA ALA A 67 -14.78 -2.71 -7.66
C ALA A 67 -13.32 -2.43 -7.29
N GLN A 68 -12.90 -1.16 -7.32
CA GLN A 68 -11.53 -0.74 -7.05
C GLN A 68 -11.48 0.71 -6.58
N VAL A 69 -10.64 0.96 -5.58
CA VAL A 69 -10.22 2.29 -5.15
C VAL A 69 -8.72 2.42 -5.40
N SER A 70 -8.29 3.47 -6.07
CA SER A 70 -6.89 3.74 -6.41
C SER A 70 -6.47 5.08 -5.84
N ILE A 71 -5.29 5.14 -5.23
CA ILE A 71 -4.70 6.36 -4.69
C ILE A 71 -3.55 6.76 -5.62
N PHE A 72 -3.54 8.02 -6.06
CA PHE A 72 -2.52 8.56 -6.96
C PHE A 72 -1.62 9.55 -6.22
N GLY A 73 -0.34 9.60 -6.57
CA GLY A 73 0.59 10.61 -6.05
C GLY A 73 1.09 10.38 -4.62
N GLN A 74 0.98 9.15 -4.11
CA GLN A 74 1.35 8.82 -2.73
C GLN A 74 2.79 9.25 -2.36
N GLN A 75 2.91 10.09 -1.34
CA GLN A 75 4.10 10.31 -0.52
C GLN A 75 4.00 9.48 0.76
N LYS A 76 4.41 8.21 0.67
CA LYS A 76 4.51 7.36 1.85
C LYS A 76 5.58 7.89 2.80
N TYR A 77 5.20 8.02 4.08
CA TYR A 77 6.15 8.38 5.13
C TYR A 77 7.27 7.34 5.20
N ALA A 78 8.52 7.80 5.15
CA ALA A 78 9.69 6.95 5.24
C ALA A 78 10.67 7.52 6.27
N VAL A 79 10.90 6.78 7.35
CA VAL A 79 11.95 7.11 8.31
C VAL A 79 13.29 6.75 7.68
N ARG A 80 14.16 7.75 7.50
CA ARG A 80 15.54 7.53 7.05
C ARG A 80 16.45 7.53 8.26
N ILE A 81 17.03 6.38 8.57
CA ILE A 81 18.03 6.24 9.62
C ILE A 81 19.40 6.26 8.94
N GLN A 82 20.20 7.29 9.23
CA GLN A 82 21.61 7.32 8.87
C GLN A 82 22.42 6.97 10.11
N ILE A 83 23.29 5.98 9.98
CA ILE A 83 24.07 5.47 11.08
C ILE A 83 25.51 5.97 10.96
N ASP A 84 26.08 6.42 12.06
CA ASP A 84 27.49 6.78 12.16
C ASP A 84 28.33 5.52 12.50
N PRO A 85 29.10 4.98 11.54
CA PRO A 85 29.88 3.76 11.76
C PRO A 85 31.01 3.95 12.78
N SER A 86 31.54 5.17 12.94
CA SER A 86 32.58 5.47 13.92
C SER A 86 31.99 5.47 15.34
N ALA A 87 30.80 6.05 15.52
CA ALA A 87 30.10 6.03 16.81
C ALA A 87 29.62 4.62 17.19
N LEU A 88 29.23 3.79 16.22
CA LEU A 88 28.89 2.39 16.44
C LEU A 88 30.11 1.59 16.94
N ALA A 89 31.23 1.69 16.24
CA ALA A 89 32.47 1.01 16.60
C ALA A 89 32.98 1.43 17.98
N ALA A 90 32.90 2.73 18.32
CA ALA A 90 33.27 3.26 19.62
C ALA A 90 32.37 2.74 20.77
N ARG A 91 31.14 2.30 20.46
CA ARG A 91 30.20 1.70 21.41
C ARG A 91 30.23 0.16 21.39
N GLY A 92 31.15 -0.45 20.63
CA GLY A 92 31.25 -1.90 20.48
C GLY A 92 30.07 -2.53 19.75
N ILE A 93 29.28 -1.74 19.01
CA ILE A 93 28.13 -2.20 18.21
C ILE A 93 28.64 -2.39 16.78
N SER A 94 28.43 -3.57 16.21
CA SER A 94 28.82 -3.94 14.84
C SER A 94 27.61 -4.26 13.98
#